data_AF-A0AAE0P9F5-F1
#
_entry.id   AF-A0AAE0P9F5-F1
#
_cell.length_a   1.000
_cell.length_b   1.000
_cell.length_c   1.000
_cell.angle_alpha   90.00
_cell.angle_beta   90.00
_cell.angle_gamma   90.00
#
_symmetry.space_group_name_H-M   'P 1'
#
loop_
_entity.id
_entity.type
_entity.pdbx_description
1 polymer ?
#
loop_
_entity_poly.entity_id
_entity_poly.type
_entity_poly.pdbx_seq_one_letter_code
_entity_poly.pdbx_strand_id
1 'polypeptide(L)'
;MVQLTTLLGTFAVTIASVQALPAGRTLQTRQTSSLPDPAGEKNVGNGQGLQFIGGQCLNQADCASQCCATLPRTTDTIGVCSGLGAQFQAGKQGCGF
;
A
#
# COMPACT_ATOMS: atom_id res chain seq x y z
N MET A 1 38.67 -43.21 48.73
CA MET A 1 38.35 -41.84 49.17
C MET A 1 39.12 -40.87 48.29
N VAL A 2 38.46 -40.31 47.27
CA VAL A 2 38.97 -39.18 46.48
C VAL A 2 37.78 -38.26 46.26
N GLN A 3 37.75 -37.17 47.02
CA GLN A 3 36.84 -36.04 46.83
C GLN A 3 37.15 -35.41 45.47
N LEU A 4 36.17 -35.40 44.57
CA LEU A 4 36.24 -34.62 43.34
C LEU A 4 35.00 -33.73 43.30
N THR A 5 35.20 -32.51 43.79
CA THR A 5 34.29 -31.38 43.77
C THR A 5 33.94 -31.01 42.33
N THR A 6 32.79 -31.51 41.86
CA THR A 6 32.22 -31.11 40.57
C THR A 6 31.59 -29.73 40.69
N LEU A 7 32.21 -28.78 40.01
CA LEU A 7 31.77 -27.40 39.81
C LEU A 7 30.28 -27.34 39.42
N LEU A 8 29.53 -26.56 40.21
CA LEU A 8 28.26 -25.95 39.83
C LEU A 8 28.50 -25.04 38.62
N GLY A 9 28.49 -25.62 37.42
CA GLY A 9 28.42 -24.89 36.17
C GLY A 9 27.01 -24.35 35.99
N THR A 10 26.77 -23.12 36.44
CA THR A 10 25.61 -22.30 36.07
C THR A 10 25.69 -21.97 34.58
N PHE A 11 25.33 -22.94 33.73
CA PHE A 11 24.85 -22.64 32.38
C PHE A 11 23.47 -22.02 32.53
N ALA A 12 23.45 -20.72 32.82
CA ALA A 12 22.31 -19.86 32.58
C ALA A 12 22.06 -19.85 31.08
N VAL A 13 21.29 -20.83 30.59
CA VAL A 13 20.67 -20.78 29.28
C VAL A 13 19.67 -19.63 29.36
N THR A 14 20.13 -18.44 29.00
CA THR A 14 19.26 -17.32 28.68
C THR A 14 18.47 -17.73 27.44
N ILE A 15 17.32 -18.36 27.65
CA ILE A 15 16.26 -18.43 26.65
C ILE A 15 15.93 -17.00 26.27
N ALA A 16 16.51 -16.54 25.16
CA ALA A 16 16.05 -15.34 24.49
C ALA A 16 14.57 -15.59 24.16
N SER A 17 13.70 -14.92 24.90
CA SER A 17 12.30 -14.80 24.54
C SER A 17 12.26 -14.22 23.13
N VAL A 18 11.89 -15.06 22.16
CA VAL A 18 11.37 -14.62 20.86
C VAL A 18 10.02 -13.95 21.13
N GLN A 19 10.09 -12.73 21.64
CA GLN A 19 8.99 -11.79 21.56
C GLN A 19 8.76 -11.55 20.07
N ALA A 20 7.76 -12.22 19.53
CA ALA A 20 7.22 -11.97 18.21
C ALA A 20 6.77 -10.50 18.17
N LEU A 21 7.65 -9.62 17.69
CA LEU A 21 7.28 -8.28 17.26
C LEU A 21 6.56 -8.43 15.91
N PRO A 22 5.26 -8.13 15.80
CA PRO A 22 4.67 -7.86 14.49
C PRO A 22 5.03 -6.42 14.12
N ALA A 23 6.33 -6.15 13.94
CA ALA A 23 6.81 -4.85 13.48
C ALA A 23 7.51 -4.95 12.11
N GLY A 24 7.17 -5.98 11.33
CA GLY A 24 7.34 -5.98 9.88
C GLY A 24 6.30 -5.12 9.15
N ARG A 25 6.02 -3.92 9.66
CA ARG A 25 5.24 -2.87 8.96
C ARG A 25 6.13 -1.69 8.55
N THR A 26 7.40 -1.95 8.31
CA THR A 26 8.22 -1.03 7.51
C THR A 26 7.69 -1.07 6.07
N LEU A 27 7.02 0.02 5.66
CA LEU A 27 6.60 0.33 4.29
C LEU A 27 5.47 -0.54 3.69
N GLN A 28 4.33 -0.64 4.36
CA GLN A 28 3.06 -0.76 3.62
C GLN A 28 2.42 0.62 3.55
N THR A 29 3.12 1.57 2.93
CA THR A 29 2.40 2.61 2.20
C THR A 29 1.68 1.88 1.07
N ARG A 30 0.48 1.37 1.37
CA ARG A 30 -0.61 1.38 0.39
C ARG A 30 -0.43 2.70 -0.34
N GLN A 31 -0.14 2.65 -1.63
CA GLN A 31 0.15 3.80 -2.50
C GLN A 31 -1.08 4.70 -2.70
N THR A 32 -1.93 4.80 -1.69
CA THR A 32 -3.17 5.55 -1.60
C THR A 32 -3.02 6.83 -0.80
N SER A 33 -1.91 7.01 -0.06
CA SER A 33 -1.72 8.16 0.82
C SER A 33 -1.64 9.50 0.10
N SER A 34 -1.34 9.52 -1.20
CA SER A 34 -1.29 10.75 -2.01
C SER A 34 -2.18 10.67 -3.26
N LEU A 35 -3.14 9.74 -3.29
CA LEU A 35 -4.11 9.72 -4.38
C LEU A 35 -5.24 10.71 -4.06
N PRO A 36 -5.76 11.46 -5.04
CA PRO A 36 -5.21 11.61 -6.37
C PRO A 36 -3.92 12.43 -6.35
N ASP A 37 -3.01 12.14 -7.29
CA ASP A 37 -1.72 12.83 -7.36
C ASP A 37 -1.91 14.30 -7.77
N PRO A 38 -1.44 15.28 -6.96
CA PRO A 38 -1.58 16.71 -7.23
C PRO A 38 -0.98 17.16 -8.56
N ALA A 39 0.03 16.48 -9.09
CA ALA A 39 0.66 16.85 -10.37
C ALA A 39 -0.31 16.74 -11.56
N GLY A 40 -1.39 15.98 -11.42
CA GLY A 40 -2.44 15.82 -12.42
C GLY A 40 -3.62 16.79 -12.29
N GLU A 41 -3.67 17.65 -11.27
CA GLU A 41 -4.86 18.49 -11.00
C GLU A 41 -5.28 19.36 -12.20
N LYS A 42 -4.30 19.90 -12.95
CA LYS A 42 -4.55 20.74 -14.13
C LYS A 42 -5.21 20.02 -15.31
N ASN A 43 -5.21 18.69 -15.32
CA ASN A 43 -5.72 17.89 -16.44
C ASN A 43 -6.98 17.09 -16.09
N VAL A 44 -7.58 17.32 -14.91
CA VAL A 44 -8.80 16.62 -14.49
C VAL A 44 -9.99 17.07 -15.33
N GLY A 45 -10.75 16.12 -15.88
CA GLY A 45 -12.01 16.40 -16.56
C GLY A 45 -11.91 17.06 -17.93
N ASN A 46 -10.72 17.10 -18.54
CA ASN A 46 -10.53 17.69 -19.86
C ASN A 46 -10.78 16.70 -21.01
N GLY A 47 -10.90 15.39 -20.73
CA GLY A 47 -11.16 14.35 -21.71
C GLY A 47 -10.04 14.14 -22.73
N GLN A 48 -8.82 14.62 -22.46
CA GLN A 48 -7.70 14.59 -23.42
C GLN A 48 -6.73 13.42 -23.19
N GLY A 49 -7.02 12.52 -22.26
CA GLY A 49 -6.16 11.37 -21.95
C GLY A 49 -4.81 11.77 -21.34
N LEU A 50 -4.72 12.95 -20.73
CA LEU A 50 -3.47 13.49 -20.19
C LEU A 50 -3.19 13.08 -18.74
N GLN A 51 -4.15 12.43 -18.07
CA GLN A 51 -3.94 11.94 -16.72
C GLN A 51 -3.13 10.65 -16.69
N PHE A 52 -2.16 10.63 -15.78
CA PHE A 52 -1.29 9.48 -15.50
C PHE A 52 -1.90 8.59 -14.41
N ILE A 53 -1.35 7.39 -14.23
CA ILE A 53 -1.79 6.44 -13.20
C ILE A 53 -1.68 7.07 -11.81
N GLY A 54 -2.81 7.15 -11.11
CA GLY A 54 -2.94 7.79 -9.81
C GLY A 54 -3.40 9.24 -9.84
N GLY A 55 -3.45 9.88 -11.02
CA GLY A 55 -4.13 11.17 -11.20
C GLY A 55 -5.66 11.03 -11.03
N GLN A 56 -6.33 12.12 -10.67
CA GLN A 56 -7.79 12.16 -10.59
C GLN A 56 -8.43 12.12 -11.97
N CYS A 57 -9.60 11.51 -12.10
CA CYS A 57 -10.37 11.50 -13.34
C CYS A 57 -11.86 11.59 -13.04
N LEU A 58 -12.61 12.15 -13.99
CA LEU A 58 -14.07 12.24 -13.97
C LEU A 58 -14.71 11.29 -14.98
N ASN A 59 -13.94 10.78 -15.95
CA ASN A 59 -14.34 9.72 -16.86
C ASN A 59 -13.11 9.00 -17.44
N GLN A 60 -13.36 7.95 -18.22
CA GLN A 60 -12.32 7.15 -18.89
C GLN A 60 -11.41 7.95 -19.83
N ALA A 61 -11.94 8.97 -20.50
CA ALA A 61 -11.21 9.77 -21.48
C ALA A 61 -10.20 10.71 -20.84
N ASP A 62 -10.25 10.95 -19.54
CA ASP A 62 -9.22 11.73 -18.85
C ASP A 62 -7.89 10.97 -18.75
N CYS A 63 -7.94 9.64 -18.69
CA CYS A 63 -6.79 8.78 -18.42
C CYS A 63 -6.11 8.31 -19.71
N ALA A 64 -4.78 8.44 -19.78
CA ALA A 64 -3.98 7.84 -20.86
C ALA A 64 -4.18 6.31 -20.96
N SER A 65 -4.47 5.68 -19.81
CA SER A 65 -4.74 4.25 -19.71
C SER A 65 -6.16 3.83 -20.10
N GLN A 66 -7.04 4.78 -20.43
CA GLN A 66 -8.47 4.57 -20.70
C GLN A 66 -9.22 3.88 -19.54
N CYS A 67 -8.66 3.95 -18.34
CA CYS A 67 -9.23 3.38 -17.13
C CYS A 67 -9.20 4.40 -15.99
N CYS A 68 -10.34 5.03 -15.74
CA CYS A 68 -10.70 5.76 -14.55
C CYS A 68 -11.39 4.79 -13.60
N ALA A 69 -10.68 4.39 -12.56
CA ALA A 69 -11.13 3.40 -11.60
C ALA A 69 -11.71 4.05 -10.35
N THR A 70 -12.84 3.52 -9.89
CA THR A 70 -13.52 3.99 -8.68
C THR A 70 -12.72 3.59 -7.44
N LEU A 71 -12.31 4.56 -6.63
CA LEU A 71 -11.60 4.36 -5.38
C LEU A 71 -12.42 4.92 -4.21
N PRO A 72 -13.05 4.06 -3.40
CA PRO A 72 -13.68 4.45 -2.15
C PRO A 72 -12.64 4.91 -1.14
N ARG A 73 -12.95 6.02 -0.47
CA ARG A 73 -12.23 6.58 0.68
C ARG A 73 -13.12 6.48 1.90
N THR A 74 -12.56 6.85 3.05
CA THR A 74 -13.30 6.90 4.32
C THR A 74 -14.47 7.89 4.27
N THR A 75 -14.32 8.98 3.52
CA THR A 75 -15.27 10.12 3.49
C THR A 75 -16.03 10.26 2.18
N ASP A 76 -15.51 9.69 1.09
CA ASP A 76 -15.89 10.03 -0.27
C ASP A 76 -15.49 8.91 -1.24
N THR A 77 -15.94 8.99 -2.48
CA THR A 77 -15.54 8.09 -3.55
C THR A 77 -15.04 8.92 -4.71
N ILE A 78 -13.84 8.63 -5.20
CA ILE A 78 -13.19 9.38 -6.28
C ILE A 78 -12.82 8.48 -7.44
N GLY A 79 -12.74 9.05 -8.65
CA GLY A 79 -12.14 8.42 -9.82
C GLY A 79 -10.63 8.63 -9.81
N VAL A 80 -9.87 7.55 -9.98
CA VAL A 80 -8.41 7.62 -10.15
C VAL A 80 -7.97 6.84 -11.37
N CYS A 81 -7.11 7.42 -12.19
CA CYS A 81 -6.57 6.72 -13.34
C CYS A 81 -5.80 5.48 -12.88
N SER A 82 -6.11 4.35 -13.48
CA SER A 82 -5.53 3.04 -13.17
C SER A 82 -5.18 2.31 -14.45
N GLY A 83 -4.29 1.32 -14.39
CA GLY A 83 -4.09 0.42 -15.52
C GLY A 83 -5.27 -0.55 -15.61
N LEU A 84 -5.59 -1.04 -16.81
CA LEU A 84 -6.64 -2.04 -17.00
C LEU A 84 -6.41 -3.29 -16.14
N GLY A 85 -5.17 -3.78 -16.08
CA GLY A 85 -4.79 -4.90 -15.21
C GLY A 85 -4.80 -4.57 -13.71
N ALA A 86 -4.94 -3.29 -13.34
CA ALA A 86 -4.85 -2.79 -11.97
C ALA A 86 -6.16 -2.21 -11.41
N GLN A 87 -7.24 -2.34 -12.18
CA GLN A 87 -8.52 -1.71 -11.90
C GLN A 87 -9.19 -2.17 -10.59
N PHE A 88 -8.80 -3.33 -10.05
CA PHE A 88 -9.30 -3.88 -8.78
C PHE A 88 -8.26 -3.90 -7.66
N GLN A 89 -7.08 -3.32 -7.90
CA GLN A 89 -5.97 -3.34 -6.94
C GLN A 89 -6.01 -2.10 -6.04
N ALA A 90 -5.35 -2.18 -4.89
CA ALA A 90 -5.26 -1.08 -3.93
C ALA A 90 -6.63 -0.50 -3.48
N GLY A 91 -7.67 -1.35 -3.44
CA GLY A 91 -9.01 -0.97 -3.00
C GLY A 91 -9.90 -0.33 -4.07
N LYS A 92 -9.46 -0.32 -5.34
CA LYS A 92 -10.29 0.12 -6.47
C LYS A 92 -11.41 -0.89 -6.79
N GLN A 93 -12.51 -0.40 -7.35
CA GLN A 93 -13.71 -1.17 -7.66
C GLN A 93 -13.91 -1.44 -9.18
N GLY A 94 -12.88 -1.23 -9.99
CA GLY A 94 -12.95 -1.39 -11.45
C GLY A 94 -12.97 -0.05 -12.19
N CYS A 95 -12.68 -0.10 -13.50
CA CYS A 95 -12.82 1.06 -14.38
C CYS A 95 -14.30 1.29 -14.70
N GLY A 96 -14.71 2.56 -14.81
CA GLY A 96 -16.08 2.92 -15.17
C GLY A 96 -16.68 4.00 -14.27
N PHE A 97 -15.83 4.90 -13.77
CA PHE A 97 -16.26 6.15 -13.15
C PHE A 97 -16.92 7.03 -14.21
#